data_AF-A0A524P2R1-F1
#
_entry.id   AF-A0A524P2R1-F1
#
_cell.length_a   1.000
_cell.length_b   1.000
_cell.length_c   1.000
_cell.angle_alpha   90.00
_cell.angle_beta   90.00
_cell.angle_gamma   90.00
#
_symmetry.space_group_name_H-M   'P 1'
#
loop_
_entity.id
_entity.type
_entity.pdbx_description
1 polymer ?
#
loop_
_entity_poly.entity_id
_entity_poly.type
_entity_poly.pdbx_seq_one_letter_code
_entity_poly.pdbx_strand_id
1 'polypeptide(L)'
;MITNGIVTFSIGQVAGFVGTFDHISDGLYRLSIATTSFPSVGSYTLNILAQKLEYESQSLTLYLNIIAIRTEINNTLFLQDSAEIYVGTEHYYDFNYTIQETDALIIGANIAYIECEYQIDGVLHYFTQDLEDLGNGLYRLDLNTLQRPIARYTIAIYIGKDNYITRSSSLVLDILPRNIGITFGSQFQARIVEGAEGDLITIDFDLTDSITGLPLAGATIVMNYRGEEWNITEITDGYYKLTIDTSLIEYSALFAAVTEEATISIQKTNYTIADQTITISITPPEFTVGQFGVPRIFVYIGGAVALLAIAIAGTTRYIRYARIPLIVKQIESTRKLIAGNKTISDENLTSTYEEEMIELYHDAWDMLDLDLTKIIGTTSSSSGNLLGDESQGGI
;
A
#
# COMPACT_ATOMS: atom_id res chain seq x y z
N MET A 1 66.59 -63.21 33.61
CA MET A 1 65.81 -62.61 32.50
C MET A 1 65.86 -63.56 31.32
N ILE A 2 64.73 -63.77 30.64
CA ILE A 2 64.64 -64.65 29.47
C ILE A 2 64.84 -63.80 28.20
N THR A 3 65.92 -64.03 27.47
CA THR A 3 66.22 -63.37 26.18
C THR A 3 65.92 -64.29 24.99
N ASN A 4 65.77 -63.73 23.79
CA ASN A 4 65.50 -64.45 22.53
C ASN A 4 64.22 -65.29 22.53
N GLY A 5 63.16 -64.81 23.20
CA GLY A 5 61.81 -65.34 23.04
C GLY A 5 61.11 -64.71 21.83
N ILE A 6 60.12 -65.40 21.28
CA ILE A 6 59.23 -64.85 20.27
C ILE A 6 57.99 -64.33 21.01
N VAL A 7 57.70 -63.04 20.87
CA VAL A 7 56.48 -62.42 21.41
C VAL A 7 55.61 -61.98 20.25
N THR A 8 54.40 -62.52 20.20
CA THR A 8 53.40 -62.23 19.17
C THR A 8 52.20 -61.51 19.76
N PHE A 9 51.44 -60.81 18.92
CA PHE A 9 50.15 -60.26 19.28
C PHE A 9 49.06 -60.60 18.27
N SER A 10 47.81 -60.50 18.73
CA SER A 10 46.61 -60.45 17.91
C SER A 10 45.60 -59.46 18.49
N ILE A 11 44.85 -58.77 17.62
CA ILE A 11 43.73 -57.92 18.01
C ILE A 11 42.43 -58.69 17.77
N GLY A 12 41.69 -59.02 18.83
CA GLY A 12 40.55 -59.94 18.77
C GLY A 12 39.42 -59.50 17.80
N GLN A 13 39.14 -58.21 17.73
CA GLN A 13 38.05 -57.63 16.93
C GLN A 13 38.49 -57.19 15.53
N VAL A 14 39.79 -57.29 15.20
CA VAL A 14 40.31 -56.92 13.87
C VAL A 14 40.92 -58.16 13.25
N ALA A 15 40.15 -58.81 12.37
CA ALA A 15 40.56 -60.04 11.71
C ALA A 15 41.90 -59.87 10.99
N GLY A 16 42.84 -60.78 11.25
CA GLY A 16 44.16 -60.77 10.63
C GLY A 16 45.13 -59.71 11.16
N PHE A 17 44.74 -58.89 12.14
CA PHE A 17 45.66 -57.94 12.76
C PHE A 17 46.52 -58.63 13.81
N VAL A 18 47.57 -59.27 13.32
CA VAL A 18 48.55 -60.05 14.09
C VAL A 18 49.96 -59.59 13.75
N GLY A 19 50.90 -59.82 14.66
CA GLY A 19 52.30 -59.50 14.40
C GLY A 19 53.23 -59.96 15.51
N THR A 20 54.48 -59.55 15.42
CA THR A 20 55.53 -59.79 16.41
C THR A 20 55.94 -58.49 17.07
N PHE A 21 56.35 -58.55 18.33
CA PHE A 21 57.02 -57.43 18.98
C PHE A 21 58.48 -57.36 18.54
N ASP A 22 59.02 -56.15 18.47
CA ASP A 22 60.44 -55.92 18.27
C ASP A 22 61.17 -56.18 19.58
N HIS A 23 62.15 -57.10 19.57
CA HIS A 23 63.03 -57.31 20.71
C HIS A 23 64.04 -56.16 20.79
N ILE A 24 64.09 -55.48 21.94
CA ILE A 24 65.02 -54.36 22.17
C ILE A 24 66.28 -54.85 22.86
N SER A 25 66.13 -55.45 24.04
CA SER A 25 67.22 -55.86 24.93
C SER A 25 66.66 -56.67 26.09
N ASP A 26 67.43 -57.57 26.69
CA ASP A 26 67.17 -58.14 28.04
C ASP A 26 65.70 -58.44 28.41
N GLY A 27 64.94 -59.08 27.50
CA GLY A 27 63.55 -59.44 27.75
C GLY A 27 62.54 -58.28 27.62
N LEU A 28 62.99 -57.11 27.17
CA LEU A 28 62.17 -55.97 26.77
C LEU A 28 61.78 -56.08 25.30
N TYR A 29 60.49 -55.95 25.05
CA TYR A 29 59.88 -56.00 23.73
C TYR A 29 59.06 -54.72 23.51
N ARG A 30 59.00 -54.24 22.27
CA ARG A 30 58.23 -53.06 21.87
C ARG A 30 57.25 -53.41 20.77
N LEU A 31 56.08 -52.81 20.88
CA LEU A 31 55.04 -52.85 19.86
C LEU A 31 54.65 -51.41 19.54
N SER A 32 54.66 -51.08 18.25
CA SER A 32 54.08 -49.83 17.73
C SER A 32 52.85 -50.20 16.92
N ILE A 33 51.71 -49.60 17.27
CA ILE A 33 50.43 -49.84 16.59
C ILE A 33 49.97 -48.51 16.01
N ALA A 34 49.69 -48.49 14.71
CA ALA A 34 49.01 -47.37 14.07
C ALA A 34 47.50 -47.47 14.32
N THR A 35 46.92 -46.49 15.01
CA THR A 35 45.48 -46.44 15.31
C THR A 35 44.61 -46.29 14.05
N THR A 36 45.20 -45.86 12.93
CA THR A 36 44.54 -45.83 11.61
C THR A 36 44.22 -47.21 11.04
N SER A 37 44.75 -48.29 11.64
CA SER A 37 44.47 -49.67 11.22
C SER A 37 43.20 -50.25 11.85
N PHE A 38 42.55 -49.50 12.73
CA PHE A 38 41.30 -49.92 13.37
C PHE A 38 40.11 -49.41 12.56
N PRO A 39 39.10 -50.26 12.27
CA PRO A 39 37.97 -49.87 11.43
C PRO A 39 37.04 -48.85 12.11
N SER A 40 36.91 -48.93 13.44
CA SER A 40 36.04 -48.07 14.22
C SER A 40 36.65 -47.66 15.56
N VAL A 41 36.11 -46.61 16.16
CA VAL A 41 36.28 -46.34 17.59
C VAL A 41 35.68 -47.46 18.44
N GLY A 42 36.20 -47.66 19.65
CA GLY A 42 35.70 -48.66 20.59
C GLY A 42 36.80 -49.41 21.33
N SER A 43 36.37 -50.43 22.08
CA SER A 43 37.26 -51.29 22.86
C SER A 43 37.72 -52.50 22.06
N TYR A 44 39.02 -52.72 22.05
CA TYR A 44 39.70 -53.81 21.36
C TYR A 44 40.50 -54.63 22.37
N THR A 45 40.59 -55.93 22.12
CA THR A 45 41.33 -56.86 22.95
C THR A 45 42.67 -57.16 22.29
N LEU A 46 43.76 -56.76 22.94
CA LEU A 46 45.13 -57.08 22.54
C LEU A 46 45.57 -58.34 23.29
N ASN A 47 45.66 -59.46 22.58
CA ASN A 47 46.18 -60.71 23.11
C ASN A 47 47.66 -60.82 22.76
N ILE A 48 48.51 -61.02 23.76
CA ILE A 48 49.96 -61.15 23.63
C ILE A 48 50.33 -62.58 24.01
N LEU A 49 51.15 -63.23 23.20
CA LEU A 49 51.66 -64.58 23.46
C LEU A 49 53.19 -64.57 23.39
N ALA A 50 53.83 -64.90 24.51
CA ALA A 50 55.28 -65.04 24.62
C ALA A 50 55.65 -66.53 24.64
N GLN A 51 56.56 -66.92 23.75
CA GLN A 51 57.02 -68.30 23.60
C GLN A 51 58.54 -68.36 23.49
N LYS A 52 59.14 -69.40 24.08
CA LYS A 52 60.55 -69.73 23.88
C LYS A 52 60.72 -71.24 23.99
N LEU A 53 61.55 -71.82 23.13
CA LEU A 53 61.82 -73.27 23.14
C LEU A 53 62.33 -73.70 24.52
N GLU A 54 61.77 -74.78 25.07
CA GLU A 54 62.06 -75.31 26.43
C GLU A 54 61.56 -74.43 27.59
N TYR A 55 60.76 -73.40 27.31
CA TYR A 55 60.09 -72.58 28.34
C TYR A 55 58.58 -72.70 28.20
N GLU A 56 57.88 -72.53 29.32
CA GLU A 56 56.42 -72.43 29.34
C GLU A 56 55.98 -71.16 28.60
N SER A 57 54.95 -71.28 27.75
CA SER A 57 54.36 -70.13 27.07
C SER A 57 53.50 -69.32 28.04
N GLN A 58 53.50 -68.00 27.88
CA GLN A 58 52.71 -67.09 28.71
C GLN A 58 51.86 -66.20 27.83
N SER A 59 50.64 -65.92 28.26
CA SER A 59 49.71 -65.03 27.56
C SER A 59 49.24 -63.88 28.44
N LEU A 60 49.11 -62.70 27.84
CA LEU A 60 48.58 -61.51 28.48
C LEU A 60 47.48 -60.91 27.59
N THR A 61 46.37 -60.54 28.21
CA THR A 61 45.27 -59.85 27.52
C THR A 61 45.18 -58.42 28.04
N LEU A 62 45.25 -57.45 27.14
CA LEU A 62 45.09 -56.02 27.42
C LEU A 62 43.86 -55.49 26.67
N TYR A 63 43.31 -54.38 27.17
CA TYR A 63 42.23 -53.65 26.50
C TYR A 63 42.76 -52.34 25.93
N LEU A 64 42.55 -52.13 24.63
CA LEU A 64 42.86 -50.89 23.92
C LEU A 64 41.55 -50.15 23.67
N ASN A 65 41.45 -48.88 24.09
CA ASN A 65 40.29 -48.05 23.78
C ASN A 65 40.66 -47.04 22.69
N ILE A 66 40.12 -47.23 21.48
CA ILE A 66 40.28 -46.30 20.37
C ILE A 66 39.17 -45.26 20.49
N ILE A 67 39.56 -44.01 20.73
CA ILE A 67 38.63 -42.88 20.88
C ILE A 67 38.47 -42.11 19.58
N ALA A 68 37.34 -41.43 19.42
CA ALA A 68 37.08 -40.58 18.26
C ALA A 68 38.03 -39.38 18.23
N ILE A 69 38.40 -38.97 17.02
CA ILE A 69 39.18 -37.76 16.76
C ILE A 69 38.34 -36.55 17.17
N ARG A 70 38.96 -35.64 17.93
CA ARG A 70 38.28 -34.41 18.35
C ARG A 70 38.15 -33.47 17.16
N THR A 71 36.98 -32.85 17.09
CA THR A 71 36.60 -32.00 15.96
C THR A 71 36.06 -30.68 16.43
N GLU A 72 35.88 -29.75 15.50
CA GLU A 72 35.25 -28.45 15.70
C GLU A 72 34.34 -28.14 14.52
N ILE A 73 33.35 -27.28 14.74
CA ILE A 73 32.51 -26.69 13.69
C ILE A 73 32.78 -25.18 13.66
N ASN A 74 33.10 -24.65 12.48
CA ASN A 74 33.57 -23.25 12.34
C ASN A 74 34.73 -22.91 13.29
N ASN A 75 35.65 -23.86 13.50
CA ASN A 75 36.77 -23.75 14.46
C ASN A 75 36.34 -23.43 15.90
N THR A 76 35.14 -23.90 16.28
CA THR A 76 34.61 -23.80 17.65
C THR A 76 33.97 -25.12 18.08
N LEU A 77 33.82 -25.32 19.39
CA LEU A 77 33.09 -26.48 19.92
C LEU A 77 31.57 -26.34 19.78
N PHE A 78 31.09 -25.10 19.73
CA PHE A 78 29.69 -24.72 19.58
C PHE A 78 29.66 -23.30 19.03
N LEU A 79 29.00 -23.12 17.88
CA LEU A 79 28.70 -21.82 17.33
C LEU A 79 27.25 -21.48 17.65
N GLN A 80 27.04 -20.27 18.17
CA GLN A 80 25.74 -19.62 18.21
C GLN A 80 25.84 -18.35 17.39
N ASP A 81 25.06 -18.29 16.31
CA ASP A 81 25.05 -17.15 15.40
C ASP A 81 23.62 -16.66 15.16
N SER A 82 23.49 -15.42 14.69
CA SER A 82 22.21 -14.84 14.31
C SER A 82 22.34 -14.02 13.04
N ALA A 83 21.40 -14.18 12.12
CA ALA A 83 21.36 -13.42 10.88
C ALA A 83 19.94 -12.97 10.54
N GLU A 84 19.86 -11.86 9.79
CA GLU A 84 18.62 -11.34 9.22
C GLU A 84 18.77 -11.35 7.70
N ILE A 85 17.80 -11.95 6.99
CA ILE A 85 17.79 -11.98 5.53
C ILE A 85 16.42 -11.61 5.00
N TYR A 86 16.40 -10.95 3.85
CA TYR A 86 15.13 -10.63 3.19
C TYR A 86 14.60 -11.84 2.41
N VAL A 87 13.30 -12.08 2.49
CA VAL A 87 12.63 -13.12 1.72
C VAL A 87 12.95 -13.01 0.22
N GLY A 88 13.28 -14.13 -0.42
CA GLY A 88 13.64 -14.18 -1.83
C GLY A 88 15.05 -13.71 -2.18
N THR A 89 15.90 -13.45 -1.18
CA THR A 89 17.34 -13.26 -1.38
C THR A 89 18.06 -14.60 -1.21
N GLU A 90 19.04 -14.86 -2.07
CA GLU A 90 19.95 -16.00 -1.94
C GLU A 90 20.96 -15.71 -0.82
N HIS A 91 21.10 -16.64 0.11
CA HIS A 91 22.09 -16.57 1.17
C HIS A 91 22.56 -17.98 1.53
N TYR A 92 23.87 -18.15 1.61
CA TYR A 92 24.50 -19.43 1.90
C TYR A 92 25.24 -19.36 3.23
N TYR A 93 25.02 -20.34 4.10
CA TYR A 93 25.83 -20.53 5.29
C TYR A 93 26.78 -21.69 5.08
N ASP A 94 28.08 -21.39 5.08
CA ASP A 94 29.12 -22.39 4.94
C ASP A 94 29.66 -22.74 6.34
N PHE A 95 29.63 -24.03 6.65
CA PHE A 95 30.15 -24.59 7.89
C PHE A 95 31.40 -25.40 7.58
N ASN A 96 32.52 -25.08 8.23
CA ASN A 96 33.68 -25.96 8.20
C ASN A 96 33.60 -27.01 9.31
N TYR A 97 34.08 -28.21 9.03
CA TYR A 97 34.22 -29.28 10.01
C TYR A 97 35.69 -29.68 10.07
N THR A 98 36.34 -29.41 11.19
CA THR A 98 37.81 -29.48 11.31
C THR A 98 38.25 -30.42 12.42
N ILE A 99 39.48 -30.91 12.34
CA ILE A 99 40.16 -31.64 13.42
C ILE A 99 40.72 -30.63 14.41
N GLN A 100 40.36 -30.74 15.69
CA GLN A 100 40.69 -29.76 16.73
C GLN A 100 42.21 -29.53 16.91
N GLU A 101 43.03 -30.57 16.73
CA GLU A 101 44.47 -30.48 16.95
C GLU A 101 45.26 -29.92 15.76
N THR A 102 44.68 -29.93 14.55
CA THR A 102 45.42 -29.63 13.31
C THR A 102 44.73 -28.63 12.40
N ASP A 103 43.50 -28.24 12.71
CA ASP A 103 42.59 -27.44 11.88
C ASP A 103 42.36 -28.02 10.48
N ALA A 104 42.71 -29.28 10.26
CA ALA A 104 42.53 -29.95 8.98
C ALA A 104 41.04 -30.18 8.70
N LEU A 105 40.61 -29.82 7.49
CA LEU A 105 39.24 -29.96 7.03
C LEU A 105 38.86 -31.43 6.83
N ILE A 106 37.67 -31.80 7.28
CA ILE A 106 37.11 -33.13 7.16
C ILE A 106 36.11 -33.14 6.00
N ILE A 107 36.49 -33.82 4.92
CA ILE A 107 35.67 -33.99 3.70
C ILE A 107 34.82 -35.26 3.83
N GLY A 108 33.61 -35.30 3.24
CA GLY A 108 32.80 -36.51 3.16
C GLY A 108 32.24 -36.94 4.51
N ALA A 109 31.61 -36.01 5.23
CA ALA A 109 30.83 -36.33 6.42
C ALA A 109 29.69 -37.29 6.05
N ASN A 110 29.43 -38.28 6.91
CA ASN A 110 28.28 -39.17 6.75
C ASN A 110 27.04 -38.65 7.46
N ILE A 111 27.20 -37.63 8.30
CA ILE A 111 26.15 -36.88 8.97
C ILE A 111 26.37 -35.41 8.59
N ALA A 112 25.43 -34.80 7.88
CA ALA A 112 25.48 -33.38 7.52
C ALA A 112 24.05 -32.88 7.26
N TYR A 113 23.36 -32.44 8.29
CA TYR A 113 21.96 -32.00 8.18
C TYR A 113 21.61 -30.93 9.22
N ILE A 114 20.45 -30.30 9.03
CA ILE A 114 19.85 -29.37 9.98
C ILE A 114 18.51 -29.90 10.48
N GLU A 115 18.18 -29.53 11.72
CA GLU A 115 16.84 -29.56 12.27
C GLU A 115 16.40 -28.12 12.50
N CYS A 116 15.23 -27.76 12.00
CA CYS A 116 14.77 -26.39 12.05
C CYS A 116 13.36 -26.29 12.60
N GLU A 117 13.15 -25.30 13.46
CA GLU A 117 11.85 -24.92 14.00
C GLU A 117 11.56 -23.44 13.73
N TYR A 118 10.29 -23.12 13.50
CA TYR A 118 9.81 -21.74 13.34
C TYR A 118 8.35 -21.63 13.75
N GLN A 119 7.90 -20.42 14.05
CA GLN A 119 6.53 -20.15 14.51
C GLN A 119 5.81 -19.17 13.60
N ILE A 120 4.54 -19.47 13.27
CA ILE A 120 3.64 -18.58 12.52
C ILE A 120 2.31 -18.55 13.24
N ASP A 121 1.79 -17.36 13.52
CA ASP A 121 0.49 -17.17 14.19
C ASP A 121 0.31 -18.02 15.46
N GLY A 122 1.40 -18.21 16.21
CA GLY A 122 1.42 -19.01 17.43
C GLY A 122 1.61 -20.52 17.21
N VAL A 123 1.60 -21.02 15.98
CA VAL A 123 1.77 -22.44 15.63
C VAL A 123 3.25 -22.76 15.37
N LEU A 124 3.76 -23.79 16.04
CA LEU A 124 5.14 -24.28 15.86
C LEU A 124 5.22 -25.25 14.68
N HIS A 125 6.19 -25.04 13.80
CA HIS A 125 6.50 -25.87 12.64
C HIS A 125 7.92 -26.41 12.72
N TYR A 126 8.16 -27.58 12.12
CA TYR A 126 9.47 -28.24 12.08
C TYR A 126 9.77 -28.81 10.70
N PHE A 127 11.05 -28.83 10.32
CA PHE A 127 11.55 -29.58 9.17
C PHE A 127 13.02 -29.94 9.34
N THR A 128 13.49 -30.89 8.54
CA THR A 128 14.91 -31.24 8.41
C THR A 128 15.36 -31.03 6.96
N GLN A 129 16.65 -30.77 6.79
CA GLN A 129 17.26 -30.58 5.47
C GLN A 129 18.73 -30.98 5.51
N ASP A 130 19.21 -31.65 4.47
CA ASP A 130 20.63 -32.01 4.34
C ASP A 130 21.47 -30.77 3.98
N LEU A 131 22.71 -30.75 4.47
CA LEU A 131 23.72 -29.79 4.03
C LEU A 131 24.39 -30.31 2.75
N GLU A 132 24.73 -29.40 1.85
CA GLU A 132 25.51 -29.72 0.65
C GLU A 132 27.00 -29.84 1.00
N ASP A 133 27.60 -31.02 0.82
CA ASP A 133 29.07 -31.19 0.93
C ASP A 133 29.74 -30.67 -0.34
N LEU A 134 30.54 -29.61 -0.20
CA LEU A 134 31.25 -28.97 -1.32
C LEU A 134 32.53 -29.72 -1.72
N GLY A 135 32.84 -30.86 -1.09
CA GLY A 135 33.99 -31.71 -1.40
C GLY A 135 35.34 -31.16 -0.92
N ASN A 136 35.32 -30.05 -0.18
CA ASN A 136 36.50 -29.39 0.39
C ASN A 136 36.43 -29.27 1.92
N GLY A 137 35.47 -29.95 2.56
CA GLY A 137 35.24 -29.91 4.01
C GLY A 137 34.43 -28.70 4.48
N LEU A 138 33.85 -27.96 3.53
CA LEU A 138 32.76 -27.03 3.78
C LEU A 138 31.42 -27.70 3.47
N TYR A 139 30.46 -27.46 4.36
CA TYR A 139 29.09 -27.96 4.26
C TYR A 139 28.17 -26.75 4.19
N ARG A 140 27.36 -26.67 3.14
CA ARG A 140 26.56 -25.49 2.83
C ARG A 140 25.09 -25.70 3.18
N LEU A 141 24.52 -24.73 3.87
CA LEU A 141 23.08 -24.56 3.99
C LEU A 141 22.61 -23.53 2.96
N ASP A 142 21.74 -23.97 2.06
CA ASP A 142 20.89 -23.12 1.22
C ASP A 142 19.46 -23.20 1.76
N LEU A 143 19.06 -22.15 2.50
CA LEU A 143 17.69 -22.03 2.96
C LEU A 143 16.90 -21.25 1.90
N ASN A 144 16.29 -21.94 0.94
CA ASN A 144 15.49 -21.34 -0.14
C ASN A 144 14.35 -20.46 0.44
N THR A 145 14.62 -19.17 0.59
CA THR A 145 13.71 -18.24 1.27
C THR A 145 12.43 -17.96 0.48
N LEU A 146 12.39 -18.21 -0.83
CA LEU A 146 11.18 -18.02 -1.65
C LEU A 146 10.07 -19.00 -1.28
N GLN A 147 10.43 -20.18 -0.77
CA GLN A 147 9.49 -21.23 -0.38
C GLN A 147 9.30 -21.28 1.13
N ARG A 148 9.86 -20.32 1.87
CA ARG A 148 9.82 -20.27 3.32
C ARG A 148 9.04 -19.04 3.77
N PRO A 149 8.12 -19.19 4.72
CA PRO A 149 7.38 -18.06 5.27
C PRO A 149 8.31 -17.10 6.02
N ILE A 150 7.91 -15.83 6.07
CA ILE A 150 8.54 -14.80 6.91
C ILE A 150 8.32 -15.20 8.37
N ALA A 151 9.41 -15.50 9.08
CA ALA A 151 9.39 -15.93 10.47
C ALA A 151 10.81 -15.88 11.06
N ARG A 152 10.89 -16.08 12.38
CA ARG A 152 12.13 -16.42 13.07
C ARG A 152 12.31 -17.94 13.06
N TYR A 153 13.47 -18.39 12.59
CA TYR A 153 13.87 -19.79 12.52
C TYR A 153 14.98 -20.05 13.54
N THR A 154 14.83 -21.13 14.31
CA THR A 154 15.92 -21.69 15.11
C THR A 154 16.41 -22.94 14.37
N ILE A 155 17.69 -22.96 14.03
CA ILE A 155 18.31 -24.00 13.22
C ILE A 155 19.38 -24.68 14.08
N ALA A 156 19.24 -25.97 14.32
CA ALA A 156 20.28 -26.82 14.88
C ALA A 156 21.01 -27.55 13.75
N ILE A 157 22.32 -27.37 13.67
CA ILE A 157 23.18 -27.95 12.63
C ILE A 157 23.89 -29.16 13.21
N TYR A 158 24.01 -30.26 12.45
CA TYR A 158 24.71 -31.48 12.83
C TYR A 158 25.68 -31.92 11.74
N ILE A 159 26.97 -32.03 12.07
CA ILE A 159 28.01 -32.53 11.16
C ILE A 159 28.86 -33.60 11.86
N GLY A 160 29.04 -34.75 11.22
CA GLY A 160 29.74 -35.90 11.77
C GLY A 160 30.31 -36.84 10.71
N LYS A 161 31.38 -37.54 11.08
CA LYS A 161 32.01 -38.58 10.26
C LYS A 161 32.41 -39.77 11.14
N ASP A 162 32.38 -40.98 10.60
CA ASP A 162 32.89 -42.16 11.31
C ASP A 162 34.30 -41.94 11.84
N ASN A 163 34.52 -42.30 13.12
CA ASN A 163 35.76 -42.08 13.87
C ASN A 163 36.07 -40.64 14.27
N TYR A 164 35.16 -39.70 14.00
CA TYR A 164 35.24 -38.31 14.43
C TYR A 164 34.08 -37.97 15.36
N ILE A 165 34.29 -37.02 16.28
CA ILE A 165 33.22 -36.54 17.16
C ILE A 165 32.20 -35.75 16.33
N THR A 166 30.93 -36.12 16.37
CA THR A 166 29.84 -35.32 15.78
C THR A 166 29.71 -33.99 16.52
N ARG A 167 29.56 -32.90 15.77
CA ARG A 167 29.37 -31.56 16.31
C ARG A 167 27.99 -31.04 15.99
N SER A 168 27.50 -30.22 16.91
CA SER A 168 26.26 -29.48 16.75
C SER A 168 26.48 -27.99 16.98
N SER A 169 25.71 -27.16 16.30
CA SER A 169 25.70 -25.70 16.42
C SER A 169 24.26 -25.20 16.33
N SER A 170 24.00 -23.97 16.78
CA SER A 170 22.74 -23.29 16.54
C SER A 170 22.91 -22.00 15.76
N LEU A 171 21.97 -21.75 14.86
CA LEU A 171 21.82 -20.51 14.10
C LEU A 171 20.39 -20.01 14.29
N VAL A 172 20.23 -18.73 14.64
CA VAL A 172 18.94 -18.05 14.61
C VAL A 172 18.85 -17.24 13.32
N LEU A 173 17.80 -17.43 12.54
CA LEU A 173 17.62 -16.74 11.27
C LEU A 173 16.27 -16.05 11.22
N ASP A 174 16.28 -14.73 11.06
CA ASP A 174 15.07 -13.95 10.83
C ASP A 174 14.90 -13.74 9.31
N ILE A 175 13.86 -14.36 8.74
CA ILE A 175 13.42 -14.07 7.37
C ILE A 175 12.47 -12.88 7.46
N LEU A 176 12.88 -11.74 6.88
CA LEU A 176 12.17 -10.48 6.93
C LEU A 176 11.40 -10.19 5.62
N PRO A 177 10.27 -9.47 5.69
CA PRO A 177 9.63 -8.93 4.48
C PRO A 177 10.53 -7.90 3.79
N ARG A 178 10.39 -7.77 2.47
CA ARG A 178 11.12 -6.76 1.68
C ARG A 178 10.44 -5.39 1.77
N ASN A 179 11.23 -4.33 1.77
CA ASN A 179 10.70 -2.97 1.71
C ASN A 179 10.30 -2.56 0.29
N ILE A 180 9.18 -1.85 0.17
CA ILE A 180 8.73 -1.25 -1.09
C ILE A 180 9.29 0.18 -1.18
N GLY A 181 9.88 0.52 -2.33
CA GLY A 181 10.20 1.90 -2.71
C GLY A 181 9.01 2.52 -3.45
N ILE A 182 8.69 3.78 -3.15
CA ILE A 182 7.64 4.54 -3.83
C ILE A 182 8.22 5.82 -4.44
N THR A 183 7.91 6.06 -5.70
CA THR A 183 8.25 7.31 -6.39
C THR A 183 6.97 7.93 -6.93
N PHE A 184 6.55 9.05 -6.34
CA PHE A 184 5.37 9.79 -6.80
C PHE A 184 5.63 10.47 -8.15
N GLY A 185 4.59 10.55 -8.99
CA GLY A 185 4.67 11.23 -10.26
C GLY A 185 4.95 12.73 -10.15
N SER A 186 5.30 13.35 -11.28
CA SER A 186 5.74 14.75 -11.36
C SER A 186 4.69 15.80 -10.94
N GLN A 187 3.42 15.42 -10.89
CA GLN A 187 2.32 16.26 -10.43
C GLN A 187 2.36 16.51 -8.92
N PHE A 188 3.09 15.68 -8.16
CA PHE A 188 3.24 15.87 -6.73
C PHE A 188 4.34 16.89 -6.43
N GLN A 189 4.00 17.92 -5.65
CA GLN A 189 4.97 18.81 -5.03
C GLN A 189 4.88 18.66 -3.51
N ALA A 190 5.96 18.17 -2.88
CA ALA A 190 5.99 17.90 -1.44
C ALA A 190 4.81 17.04 -0.95
N ARG A 191 4.42 16.01 -1.73
CA ARG A 191 3.26 15.11 -1.49
C ARG A 191 1.88 15.80 -1.59
N ILE A 192 1.82 16.98 -2.19
CA ILE A 192 0.58 17.68 -2.51
C ILE A 192 0.31 17.50 -4.01
N VAL A 193 -0.92 17.09 -4.34
CA VAL A 193 -1.44 17.12 -5.71
C VAL A 193 -2.54 18.18 -5.79
N GLU A 194 -2.46 19.05 -6.80
CA GLU A 194 -3.38 20.17 -6.98
C GLU A 194 -4.23 19.98 -8.25
N GLY A 195 -5.50 20.37 -8.17
CA GLY A 195 -6.39 20.43 -9.34
C GLY A 195 -7.52 21.43 -9.13
N ALA A 196 -8.12 21.92 -10.21
CA ALA A 196 -9.28 22.80 -10.14
C ALA A 196 -10.58 22.00 -9.96
N GLU A 197 -11.58 22.60 -9.33
CA GLU A 197 -12.94 22.05 -9.29
C GLU A 197 -13.49 21.87 -10.72
N GLY A 198 -13.94 20.65 -11.01
CA GLY A 198 -14.43 20.27 -12.33
C GLY A 198 -13.38 19.60 -13.22
N ASP A 199 -12.10 19.60 -12.83
CA ASP A 199 -11.03 18.90 -13.54
C ASP A 199 -10.77 17.50 -12.97
N LEU A 200 -10.05 16.70 -13.76
CA LEU A 200 -9.57 15.38 -13.35
C LEU A 200 -8.25 15.50 -12.60
N ILE A 201 -8.20 15.01 -11.36
CA ILE A 201 -6.95 14.88 -10.60
C ILE A 201 -6.38 13.48 -10.83
N THR A 202 -5.12 13.41 -11.25
CA THR A 202 -4.42 12.14 -11.45
C THR A 202 -3.43 11.89 -10.32
N ILE A 203 -3.60 10.77 -9.64
CA ILE A 203 -2.67 10.24 -8.64
C ILE A 203 -1.95 9.07 -9.30
N ASP A 204 -0.66 9.18 -9.48
CA ASP A 204 0.17 8.09 -9.97
C ASP A 204 1.53 8.04 -9.28
N PHE A 205 2.10 6.84 -9.27
CA PHE A 205 3.40 6.56 -8.67
C PHE A 205 3.92 5.20 -9.14
N ASP A 206 5.23 5.06 -9.07
CA ASP A 206 5.94 3.81 -9.30
C ASP A 206 6.24 3.13 -7.96
N LEU A 207 5.96 1.82 -7.89
CA LEU A 207 6.44 0.93 -6.84
C LEU A 207 7.63 0.14 -7.35
N THR A 208 8.68 0.11 -6.55
CA THR A 208 9.88 -0.67 -6.82
C THR A 208 10.24 -1.52 -5.63
N ASP A 209 10.93 -2.62 -5.90
CA ASP A 209 11.57 -3.41 -4.87
C ASP A 209 12.82 -2.69 -4.36
N SER A 210 12.89 -2.35 -3.07
CA SER A 210 14.02 -1.60 -2.51
C SER A 210 15.36 -2.34 -2.59
N ILE A 211 15.36 -3.67 -2.75
CA ILE A 211 16.59 -4.47 -2.81
C ILE A 211 17.07 -4.65 -4.25
N THR A 212 16.18 -4.98 -5.19
CA THR A 212 16.57 -5.25 -6.60
C THR A 212 16.40 -4.04 -7.52
N GLY A 213 15.66 -3.01 -7.10
CA GLY A 213 15.31 -1.85 -7.93
C GLY A 213 14.34 -2.15 -9.07
N LEU A 214 13.79 -3.38 -9.11
CA LEU A 214 12.86 -3.79 -10.16
C LEU A 214 11.43 -3.27 -9.87
N PRO A 215 10.62 -3.00 -10.92
CA PRO A 215 9.22 -2.61 -10.73
C PRO A 215 8.42 -3.69 -9.98
N LEU A 216 7.56 -3.26 -9.05
CA LEU A 216 6.80 -4.15 -8.18
C LEU A 216 5.35 -4.30 -8.66
N ALA A 217 5.11 -5.35 -9.43
CA ALA A 217 3.80 -5.61 -10.03
C ALA A 217 2.81 -6.36 -9.13
N GLY A 218 1.51 -6.16 -9.38
CA GLY A 218 0.40 -6.86 -8.74
C GLY A 218 0.27 -6.60 -7.24
N ALA A 219 0.52 -5.37 -6.80
CA ALA A 219 0.19 -4.90 -5.45
C ALA A 219 -1.28 -4.47 -5.39
N THR A 220 -1.93 -4.74 -4.26
CA THR A 220 -3.27 -4.22 -3.98
C THR A 220 -3.11 -2.87 -3.29
N ILE A 221 -3.67 -1.83 -3.88
CA ILE A 221 -3.51 -0.46 -3.39
C ILE A 221 -4.89 0.16 -3.19
N VAL A 222 -5.12 0.63 -1.97
CA VAL A 222 -6.35 1.31 -1.57
C VAL A 222 -5.97 2.68 -1.03
N MET A 223 -6.67 3.71 -1.48
CA MET A 223 -6.56 5.06 -0.94
C MET A 223 -7.85 5.40 -0.19
N ASN A 224 -7.74 5.76 1.08
CA ASN A 224 -8.83 6.36 1.82
C ASN A 224 -8.80 7.88 1.60
N TYR A 225 -9.89 8.42 1.05
CA TYR A 225 -10.06 9.84 0.83
C TYR A 225 -11.52 10.24 1.11
N ARG A 226 -11.71 11.23 2.00
CA ARG A 226 -13.03 11.68 2.48
C ARG A 226 -13.89 10.57 3.11
N GLY A 227 -13.25 9.56 3.70
CA GLY A 227 -13.93 8.40 4.28
C GLY A 227 -14.36 7.34 3.27
N GLU A 228 -14.09 7.54 1.98
CA GLU A 228 -14.34 6.58 0.92
C GLU A 228 -13.06 5.86 0.51
N GLU A 229 -13.18 4.59 0.13
CA GLU A 229 -12.06 3.77 -0.35
C GLU A 229 -11.99 3.78 -1.88
N TRP A 230 -10.82 4.13 -2.42
CA TRP A 230 -10.53 4.19 -3.84
C TRP A 230 -9.46 3.17 -4.19
N ASN A 231 -9.78 2.23 -5.07
CA ASN A 231 -8.80 1.26 -5.57
C ASN A 231 -7.91 1.93 -6.62
N ILE A 232 -6.59 1.87 -6.44
CA ILE A 232 -5.63 2.34 -7.43
C ILE A 232 -5.22 1.16 -8.31
N THR A 233 -5.39 1.32 -9.63
CA THR A 233 -5.14 0.24 -10.58
C THR A 233 -3.72 0.28 -11.13
N GLU A 234 -3.13 -0.88 -11.31
CA GLU A 234 -1.88 -1.05 -12.04
C GLU A 234 -2.13 -0.87 -13.55
N ILE A 235 -1.29 -0.08 -14.21
CA ILE A 235 -1.37 0.17 -15.66
C ILE A 235 -0.31 -0.63 -16.41
N THR A 236 0.90 -0.65 -15.86
CA THR A 236 2.04 -1.46 -16.31
C THR A 236 2.82 -1.90 -15.09
N ASP A 237 3.68 -2.92 -15.22
CA ASP A 237 4.47 -3.47 -14.11
C ASP A 237 5.06 -2.38 -13.20
N GLY A 238 4.54 -2.31 -11.97
CA GLY A 238 5.01 -1.36 -10.95
C GLY A 238 4.48 0.08 -11.07
N TYR A 239 3.76 0.45 -12.12
CA TYR A 239 3.18 1.79 -12.29
C TYR A 239 1.67 1.77 -12.02
N TYR A 240 1.25 2.55 -11.02
CA TYR A 240 -0.12 2.58 -10.51
C TYR A 240 -0.73 3.95 -10.72
N LYS A 241 -2.01 3.98 -11.09
CA LYS A 241 -2.73 5.22 -11.42
C LYS A 241 -4.18 5.18 -10.96
N LEU A 242 -4.63 6.31 -10.42
CA LEU A 242 -6.02 6.63 -10.11
C LEU A 242 -6.34 8.01 -10.66
N THR A 243 -7.55 8.16 -11.20
CA THR A 243 -8.08 9.46 -11.63
C THR A 243 -9.35 9.76 -10.86
N ILE A 244 -9.39 10.91 -10.21
CA ILE A 244 -10.54 11.41 -9.45
C ILE A 244 -11.21 12.49 -10.27
N ASP A 245 -12.51 12.33 -10.52
CA ASP A 245 -13.33 13.37 -11.12
C ASP A 245 -13.87 14.30 -10.04
N THR A 246 -13.32 15.51 -9.96
CA THR A 246 -13.72 16.49 -8.95
C THR A 246 -15.08 17.11 -9.23
N SER A 247 -15.65 16.94 -10.43
CA SER A 247 -17.00 17.44 -10.75
C SER A 247 -18.11 16.69 -10.03
N LEU A 248 -17.84 15.46 -9.60
CA LEU A 248 -18.78 14.59 -8.91
C LEU A 248 -18.81 14.81 -7.40
N ILE A 249 -17.95 15.70 -6.89
CA ILE A 249 -17.73 15.90 -5.48
C ILE A 249 -18.26 17.29 -5.09
N GLU A 250 -19.17 17.35 -4.11
CA GLU A 250 -19.69 18.63 -3.63
C GLU A 250 -18.62 19.38 -2.82
N TYR A 251 -18.24 20.57 -3.30
CA TYR A 251 -17.35 21.50 -2.60
C TYR A 251 -18.13 22.71 -2.09
N SER A 252 -18.09 22.91 -0.77
CA SER A 252 -18.77 24.01 -0.08
C SER A 252 -17.93 25.30 -0.02
N ALA A 253 -16.70 25.29 -0.54
CA ALA A 253 -15.74 26.37 -0.37
C ALA A 253 -15.80 27.37 -1.52
N LEU A 254 -16.36 28.56 -1.26
CA LEU A 254 -16.45 29.65 -2.23
C LEU A 254 -15.18 30.53 -2.29
N PHE A 255 -14.23 30.35 -1.36
CA PHE A 255 -13.16 31.34 -1.08
C PHE A 255 -11.74 30.78 -1.02
N ALA A 256 -11.55 29.48 -0.81
CA ALA A 256 -10.22 28.90 -0.59
C ALA A 256 -10.13 27.48 -1.18
N ALA A 257 -8.91 27.06 -1.49
CA ALA A 257 -8.66 25.67 -1.86
C ALA A 257 -9.10 24.75 -0.71
N VAL A 258 -9.80 23.68 -1.05
CA VAL A 258 -10.10 22.61 -0.10
C VAL A 258 -8.93 21.65 -0.11
N THR A 259 -8.20 21.61 0.99
CA THR A 259 -7.07 20.71 1.20
C THR A 259 -7.46 19.61 2.16
N GLU A 260 -7.42 18.36 1.70
CA GLU A 260 -7.71 17.20 2.54
C GLU A 260 -6.62 16.15 2.39
N GLU A 261 -6.33 15.44 3.48
CA GLU A 261 -5.37 14.34 3.48
C GLU A 261 -6.02 13.07 2.92
N ALA A 262 -5.25 12.32 2.15
CA ALA A 262 -5.58 10.97 1.73
C ALA A 262 -4.49 10.01 2.22
N THR A 263 -4.90 8.83 2.67
CA THR A 263 -3.99 7.78 3.13
C THR A 263 -3.98 6.65 2.11
N ILE A 264 -2.80 6.31 1.59
CA ILE A 264 -2.59 5.23 0.64
C ILE A 264 -2.00 4.04 1.39
N SER A 265 -2.73 2.93 1.36
CA SER A 265 -2.32 1.64 1.90
C SER A 265 -1.97 0.69 0.77
N ILE A 266 -0.79 0.08 0.87
CA ILE A 266 -0.23 -0.81 -0.15
C ILE A 266 -0.04 -2.18 0.47
N GLN A 267 -0.62 -3.21 -0.14
CA GLN A 267 -0.51 -4.60 0.29
C GLN A 267 0.09 -5.46 -0.81
N LYS A 268 1.16 -6.17 -0.47
CA LYS A 268 1.80 -7.15 -1.33
C LYS A 268 2.42 -8.26 -0.48
N THR A 269 2.11 -9.52 -0.79
CA THR A 269 2.69 -10.69 -0.10
C THR A 269 4.21 -10.61 -0.10
N ASN A 270 4.84 -10.88 1.03
CA ASN A 270 6.29 -10.83 1.26
C ASN A 270 6.93 -9.43 1.29
N TYR A 271 6.13 -8.38 1.23
CA TYR A 271 6.60 -7.01 1.31
C TYR A 271 5.97 -6.26 2.49
N THR A 272 6.66 -5.23 2.95
CA THR A 272 6.19 -4.30 3.96
C THR A 272 6.44 -2.87 3.50
N ILE A 273 5.50 -1.98 3.82
CA ILE A 273 5.61 -0.54 3.65
C ILE A 273 4.64 0.12 4.63
N ALA A 274 5.03 1.27 5.19
CA ALA A 274 4.12 2.09 5.96
C ALA A 274 3.10 2.77 5.04
N ASP A 275 1.91 3.03 5.56
CA ASP A 275 0.91 3.84 4.85
C ASP A 275 1.50 5.20 4.45
N GLN A 276 1.12 5.68 3.27
CA GLN A 276 1.60 6.95 2.74
C GLN A 276 0.50 8.00 2.79
N THR A 277 0.78 9.12 3.46
CA THR A 277 -0.12 10.30 3.44
C THR A 277 0.26 11.23 2.30
N ILE A 278 -0.74 11.65 1.53
CA ILE A 278 -0.67 12.73 0.54
C ILE A 278 -1.76 13.76 0.82
N THR A 279 -1.63 14.96 0.26
CA THR A 279 -2.65 16.01 0.35
C THR A 279 -3.23 16.28 -1.03
N ILE A 280 -4.56 16.27 -1.13
CA ILE A 280 -5.29 16.65 -2.33
C ILE A 280 -5.82 18.06 -2.12
N SER A 281 -5.36 19.00 -2.95
CA SER A 281 -5.73 20.42 -2.91
C SER A 281 -6.60 20.76 -4.11
N ILE A 282 -7.83 21.22 -3.85
CA ILE A 282 -8.81 21.50 -4.90
C ILE A 282 -9.14 22.97 -4.89
N THR A 283 -8.74 23.66 -5.95
CA THR A 283 -8.95 25.10 -6.08
C THR A 283 -10.33 25.39 -6.67
N PRO A 284 -11.06 26.41 -6.17
CA PRO A 284 -12.33 26.80 -6.75
C PRO A 284 -12.16 27.22 -8.22
N PRO A 285 -13.18 27.01 -9.07
CA PRO A 285 -13.08 27.31 -10.49
C PRO A 285 -13.09 28.83 -10.68
N GLU A 286 -12.11 29.33 -11.43
CA GLU A 286 -12.07 30.73 -11.84
C GLU A 286 -13.04 30.97 -13.00
N PHE A 287 -13.86 32.01 -12.92
CA PHE A 287 -14.75 32.43 -14.01
C PHE A 287 -13.99 33.37 -14.93
N THR A 288 -13.76 32.99 -16.18
CA THR A 288 -13.07 33.87 -17.13
C THR A 288 -14.02 34.92 -17.68
N VAL A 289 -13.75 36.21 -17.42
CA VAL A 289 -14.45 37.34 -18.03
C VAL A 289 -13.46 38.08 -18.93
N GLY A 290 -13.50 37.79 -20.24
CA GLY A 290 -12.51 38.30 -21.19
C GLY A 290 -11.15 37.60 -21.02
N GLN A 291 -10.08 38.36 -20.73
CA GLN A 291 -8.72 37.82 -20.47
C GLN A 291 -8.40 37.66 -18.97
N PHE A 292 -9.34 37.95 -18.07
CA PHE A 292 -9.11 37.92 -16.63
C PHE A 292 -9.90 36.78 -15.98
N GLY A 293 -9.22 35.97 -15.16
CA GLY A 293 -9.85 35.03 -14.24
C GLY A 293 -10.45 35.79 -13.07
N VAL A 294 -11.77 35.66 -12.89
CA VAL A 294 -12.54 36.30 -11.83
C VAL A 294 -13.16 35.20 -10.98
N PRO A 295 -12.82 35.08 -9.69
CA PRO A 295 -13.47 34.10 -8.80
C PRO A 295 -15.01 34.21 -8.85
N ARG A 296 -15.73 33.08 -8.91
CA ARG A 296 -17.21 32.99 -9.06
C ARG A 296 -17.99 33.93 -8.12
N ILE A 297 -17.46 34.19 -6.93
CA ILE A 297 -18.07 35.10 -5.95
C ILE A 297 -18.25 36.53 -6.48
N PHE A 298 -17.31 37.09 -7.23
CA PHE A 298 -17.45 38.44 -7.77
C PHE A 298 -18.52 38.51 -8.85
N VAL A 299 -18.74 37.40 -9.58
CA VAL A 299 -19.85 37.27 -10.53
C VAL A 299 -21.18 37.16 -9.78
N TYR A 300 -21.25 36.40 -8.69
CA TYR A 300 -22.47 36.31 -7.87
C TYR A 300 -22.80 37.60 -7.14
N ILE A 301 -21.82 38.27 -6.53
CA ILE A 301 -21.99 39.58 -5.90
C ILE A 301 -22.37 40.61 -6.97
N GLY A 302 -21.66 40.64 -8.10
CA GLY A 302 -21.95 41.53 -9.22
C GLY A 302 -23.36 41.33 -9.78
N GLY A 303 -23.79 40.08 -9.96
CA GLY A 303 -25.13 39.72 -10.41
C GLY A 303 -26.23 40.07 -9.40
N ALA A 304 -26.02 39.79 -8.10
CA ALA A 304 -26.96 40.14 -7.05
C ALA A 304 -27.11 41.66 -6.90
N VAL A 305 -26.00 42.41 -6.93
CA VAL A 305 -26.02 43.87 -6.93
C VAL A 305 -26.71 44.42 -8.18
N ALA A 306 -26.48 43.83 -9.35
CA ALA A 306 -27.17 44.23 -10.58
C ALA A 306 -28.69 43.99 -10.50
N LEU A 307 -29.13 42.83 -9.99
CA LEU A 307 -30.56 42.54 -9.77
C LEU A 307 -31.20 43.51 -8.78
N LEU A 308 -30.52 43.80 -7.66
CA LEU A 308 -30.99 44.80 -6.69
C LEU A 308 -31.06 46.19 -7.31
N ALA A 309 -30.06 46.60 -8.10
CA ALA A 309 -30.06 47.87 -8.79
C ALA A 309 -31.21 47.98 -9.82
N ILE A 310 -31.49 46.90 -10.55
CA ILE A 310 -32.63 46.82 -11.49
C ILE A 310 -33.96 46.90 -10.72
N ALA A 311 -34.09 46.20 -9.59
CA ALA A 311 -35.29 46.25 -8.76
C ALA A 311 -35.52 47.65 -8.15
N ILE A 312 -34.46 48.30 -7.67
CA ILE A 312 -34.51 49.68 -7.15
C ILE A 312 -34.85 50.67 -8.28
N ALA A 313 -34.24 50.53 -9.46
CA ALA A 313 -34.55 51.37 -10.62
C ALA A 313 -35.99 51.18 -11.11
N GLY A 314 -36.48 49.94 -11.11
CA GLY A 314 -37.85 49.59 -11.49
C GLY A 314 -38.89 50.15 -10.52
N THR A 315 -38.68 49.95 -9.21
CA THR A 315 -39.57 50.48 -8.16
C THR A 315 -39.58 52.00 -8.12
N THR A 316 -38.43 52.66 -8.27
CA THR A 316 -38.37 54.14 -8.34
C THR A 316 -39.05 54.71 -9.59
N ARG A 317 -38.89 54.07 -10.75
CA ARG A 317 -39.67 54.43 -11.97
C ARG A 317 -41.16 54.20 -11.77
N TYR A 318 -41.56 53.08 -11.17
CA TYR A 318 -42.96 52.77 -10.89
C TYR A 318 -43.59 53.78 -9.93
N ILE A 319 -42.91 54.15 -8.83
CA ILE A 319 -43.40 55.15 -7.88
C ILE A 319 -43.51 56.54 -8.53
N ARG A 320 -42.52 56.94 -9.35
CA ARG A 320 -42.60 58.20 -10.11
C ARG A 320 -43.76 58.17 -11.10
N TYR A 321 -43.94 57.08 -11.82
CA TYR A 321 -45.07 56.90 -12.73
C TYR A 321 -46.40 56.95 -11.98
N ALA A 322 -46.54 56.25 -10.84
CA ALA A 322 -47.75 56.24 -10.03
C ALA A 322 -48.18 57.64 -9.56
N ARG A 323 -47.22 58.53 -9.20
CA ARG A 323 -47.48 59.92 -8.77
C ARG A 323 -47.87 60.88 -9.90
N ILE A 324 -47.78 60.47 -11.16
CA ILE A 324 -48.27 61.28 -12.28
C ILE A 324 -49.80 61.19 -12.32
N PRO A 325 -50.54 62.32 -12.33
CA PRO A 325 -52.00 62.33 -12.47
C PRO A 325 -52.46 61.55 -13.72
N LEU A 326 -53.62 60.90 -13.66
CA LEU A 326 -54.14 60.04 -14.73
C LEU A 326 -54.21 60.74 -16.09
N ILE A 327 -54.64 62.00 -16.11
CA ILE A 327 -54.69 62.86 -17.30
C ILE A 327 -53.32 62.95 -17.97
N VAL A 328 -52.25 63.19 -17.20
CA VAL A 328 -50.89 63.34 -17.74
C VAL A 328 -50.35 62.01 -18.27
N LYS A 329 -50.73 60.89 -17.65
CA LYS A 329 -50.39 59.54 -18.15
C LYS A 329 -51.07 59.25 -19.49
N GLN A 330 -52.34 59.61 -19.63
CA GLN A 330 -53.12 59.45 -20.87
C GLN A 330 -52.60 60.36 -21.99
N ILE A 331 -52.19 61.60 -21.66
CA ILE A 331 -51.53 62.50 -22.61
C ILE A 331 -50.19 61.90 -23.09
N GLU A 332 -49.39 61.34 -22.18
CA GLU A 332 -48.09 60.77 -22.55
C GLU A 332 -48.22 59.44 -23.31
N SER A 333 -49.19 58.58 -22.96
CA SER A 333 -49.48 57.34 -23.70
C SER A 333 -49.98 57.66 -25.10
N THR A 334 -50.91 58.61 -25.23
CA THR A 334 -51.40 59.08 -26.53
C THR A 334 -50.29 59.73 -27.34
N ARG A 335 -49.43 60.56 -26.73
CA ARG A 335 -48.23 61.11 -27.40
C ARG A 335 -47.29 60.00 -27.88
N LYS A 336 -47.05 58.96 -27.10
CA LYS A 336 -46.21 57.81 -27.48
C LYS A 336 -46.85 56.97 -28.60
N LEU A 337 -48.16 56.79 -28.59
CA LEU A 337 -48.90 56.08 -29.63
C LEU A 337 -48.90 56.87 -30.95
N ILE A 338 -49.06 58.19 -30.88
CA ILE A 338 -48.92 59.11 -32.02
C ILE A 338 -47.47 59.08 -32.57
N ALA A 339 -46.47 59.18 -31.70
CA ALA A 339 -45.06 59.11 -32.10
C ALA A 339 -44.66 57.74 -32.67
N GLY A 340 -45.33 56.66 -32.22
CA GLY A 340 -45.15 55.30 -32.71
C GLY A 340 -46.04 54.92 -33.89
N ASN A 341 -46.85 55.85 -34.41
CA ASN A 341 -47.80 55.65 -35.51
C ASN A 341 -48.76 54.45 -35.32
N LYS A 342 -49.25 54.24 -34.09
CA LYS A 342 -50.17 53.15 -33.74
C LYS A 342 -51.61 53.65 -33.64
N THR A 343 -52.59 52.79 -33.94
CA THR A 343 -54.02 53.07 -33.81
C THR A 343 -54.41 53.39 -32.36
N ILE A 344 -55.13 54.49 -32.17
CA ILE A 344 -55.56 55.01 -30.88
C ILE A 344 -56.92 54.37 -30.54
N SER A 345 -57.00 53.65 -29.41
CA SER A 345 -58.25 53.14 -28.82
C SER A 345 -58.80 54.17 -27.82
N ASP A 346 -60.13 54.27 -27.70
CA ASP A 346 -60.85 55.26 -26.86
C ASP A 346 -60.39 55.27 -25.39
N GLU A 347 -59.89 54.14 -24.88
CA GLU A 347 -59.33 54.01 -23.52
C GLU A 347 -58.06 54.86 -23.29
N ASN A 348 -57.42 55.37 -24.35
CA ASN A 348 -56.22 56.21 -24.25
C ASN A 348 -56.52 57.71 -24.39
N LEU A 349 -57.75 58.10 -24.74
CA LEU A 349 -58.15 59.50 -24.82
C LEU A 349 -58.35 60.05 -23.41
N THR A 350 -57.87 61.27 -23.17
CA THR A 350 -58.13 61.97 -21.91
C THR A 350 -59.62 62.26 -21.79
N SER A 351 -60.23 61.87 -20.68
CA SER A 351 -61.61 62.25 -20.34
C SER A 351 -61.75 63.77 -20.35
N THR A 352 -62.91 64.26 -20.79
CA THR A 352 -63.20 65.69 -20.77
C THR A 352 -63.37 66.17 -19.32
N TYR A 353 -63.14 67.47 -19.06
CA TYR A 353 -63.29 68.06 -17.72
C TYR A 353 -64.67 67.77 -17.09
N GLU A 354 -65.70 67.69 -17.92
CA GLU A 354 -67.08 67.41 -17.54
C GLU A 354 -67.27 65.96 -17.08
N GLU A 355 -66.65 64.99 -17.73
CA GLU A 355 -66.70 63.57 -17.34
C GLU A 355 -65.95 63.30 -16.03
N GLU A 356 -64.81 63.96 -15.81
CA GLU A 356 -64.00 63.78 -14.59
C GLU A 356 -64.67 64.42 -13.36
N MET A 357 -65.39 65.54 -13.56
CA MET A 357 -66.21 66.17 -12.51
C MET A 357 -67.41 65.30 -12.11
N ILE A 358 -68.01 64.55 -13.04
CA ILE A 358 -69.10 63.63 -12.74
C ILE A 358 -68.60 62.46 -11.89
N GLU A 359 -67.45 61.86 -12.23
CA GLU A 359 -66.89 60.72 -11.50
C GLU A 359 -66.42 61.09 -10.08
N LEU A 360 -65.75 62.23 -9.90
CA LEU A 360 -65.19 62.64 -8.61
C LEU A 360 -66.27 63.03 -7.57
N TYR A 361 -67.42 63.50 -8.04
CA TYR A 361 -68.49 64.00 -7.19
C TYR A 361 -69.74 63.12 -7.20
N HIS A 362 -69.78 62.03 -7.98
CA HIS A 362 -70.90 61.11 -8.11
C HIS A 362 -71.52 60.75 -6.75
N ASP A 363 -70.72 60.22 -5.82
CA ASP A 363 -71.17 59.76 -4.50
C ASP A 363 -71.69 60.90 -3.60
N ALA A 364 -71.11 62.10 -3.74
CA ALA A 364 -71.52 63.25 -2.95
C ALA A 364 -72.87 63.84 -3.43
N TRP A 365 -73.19 63.66 -4.71
CA TRP A 365 -74.44 64.16 -5.31
C TRP A 365 -75.56 63.12 -5.33
N ASP A 366 -75.23 61.82 -5.41
CA ASP A 366 -76.17 60.73 -5.11
C ASP A 366 -76.71 60.85 -3.68
N MET A 367 -75.88 61.25 -2.71
CA MET A 367 -76.33 61.54 -1.34
C MET A 367 -77.33 62.72 -1.24
N LEU A 368 -77.35 63.59 -2.25
CA LEU A 368 -78.24 64.76 -2.31
C LEU A 368 -79.46 64.52 -3.23
N ASP A 369 -79.63 63.30 -3.76
CA ASP A 369 -80.68 62.92 -4.73
C ASP A 369 -80.69 63.82 -5.98
N LEU A 370 -79.48 64.20 -6.44
CA LEU A 370 -79.28 65.08 -7.59
C LEU A 370 -78.41 64.39 -8.65
N ASP A 371 -78.98 64.20 -9.85
CA ASP A 371 -78.30 63.58 -10.98
C ASP A 371 -77.45 64.60 -11.75
N LEU A 372 -76.13 64.50 -11.56
CA LEU A 372 -75.15 65.42 -12.15
C LEU A 372 -75.09 65.32 -13.69
N THR A 373 -75.32 64.12 -14.26
CA THR A 373 -75.30 63.92 -15.72
C THR A 373 -76.40 64.72 -16.42
N LYS A 374 -77.54 64.91 -15.74
CA LYS A 374 -78.68 65.70 -16.23
C LYS A 374 -78.44 67.20 -16.20
N ILE A 375 -77.64 67.70 -15.25
CA ILE A 375 -77.40 69.13 -15.05
C ILE A 375 -76.26 69.62 -15.96
N ILE A 376 -75.23 68.80 -16.15
CA ILE A 376 -74.03 69.17 -16.93
C ILE A 376 -74.23 68.91 -18.43
N GLY A 377 -75.25 68.14 -18.82
CA GLY A 377 -75.67 68.00 -20.22
C GLY A 377 -74.78 67.04 -21.04
N THR A 378 -74.22 66.03 -20.41
CA THR A 378 -73.44 64.98 -21.09
C THR A 378 -74.33 63.75 -21.32
N THR A 379 -74.59 63.43 -22.59
CA THR A 379 -75.25 62.18 -22.97
C THR A 379 -74.25 61.03 -22.78
N SER A 380 -74.42 60.24 -21.73
CA SER A 380 -73.71 58.96 -21.61
C SER A 380 -74.15 58.04 -22.75
N SER A 381 -73.21 57.65 -23.61
CA SER A 381 -73.45 56.60 -24.60
C SER A 381 -73.46 55.25 -23.88
N SER A 382 -74.62 54.83 -23.39
CA SER A 382 -74.81 53.45 -22.92
C SER A 382 -74.83 52.51 -24.13
N SER A 383 -73.81 51.66 -24.24
CA SER A 383 -73.78 50.54 -25.18
C SER A 383 -74.58 49.39 -24.58
N GLY A 384 -75.91 49.50 -24.65
CA GLY A 384 -76.86 48.43 -24.36
C GLY A 384 -77.26 47.70 -25.65
N ASN A 385 -76.54 46.63 -25.97
CA ASN A 385 -76.93 45.62 -26.97
C ASN A 385 -78.28 44.99 -26.60
N LEU A 386 -79.33 45.19 -27.40
CA LEU A 386 -80.45 44.27 -27.53
C LEU A 386 -81.06 44.39 -28.95
N LEU A 387 -80.63 43.51 -29.85
CA LEU A 387 -81.40 43.10 -31.03
C LEU A 387 -81.69 41.59 -30.87
N GLY A 388 -82.97 41.25 -30.85
CA GLY A 388 -83.52 39.97 -31.28
C GLY A 388 -84.73 40.31 -32.14
N ASP A 389 -85.12 39.59 -33.15
CA ASP A 389 -84.70 38.33 -33.78
C ASP A 389 -85.36 38.42 -35.17
N GLU A 390 -84.73 37.93 -36.23
CA GLU A 390 -85.41 37.01 -37.16
C GLU A 390 -84.47 36.51 -38.26
N SER A 391 -84.75 35.25 -38.58
CA SER A 391 -83.94 34.23 -39.23
C SER A 391 -83.76 34.31 -40.76
N GLN A 392 -82.93 33.36 -41.22
CA GLN A 392 -82.72 32.82 -42.58
C GLN A 392 -81.63 33.52 -43.39
N GLY A 393 -80.64 32.83 -43.97
CA GLY A 393 -80.31 31.41 -44.06
C GLY A 393 -79.28 31.22 -45.16
N GLY A 394 -78.58 30.07 -45.15
CA GLY A 394 -78.04 29.46 -46.37
C GLY A 394 -76.54 29.63 -46.67
N ILE A 395 -75.85 28.52 -46.45
CA ILE A 395 -74.63 27.98 -47.10
C ILE A 395 -73.30 28.66 -46.78
#